data_AF-V7GVD0-F1
#
_entry.id   AF-V7GVD0-F1
#
_cell.length_a   1.000
_cell.length_b   1.000
_cell.length_c   1.000
_cell.angle_alpha   90.00
_cell.angle_beta   90.00
_cell.angle_gamma   90.00
#
_symmetry.space_group_name_H-M   'P 1'
#
loop_
_entity.id
_entity.type
_entity.pdbx_description
1 polymer ?
#
loop_
_entity_poly.entity_id
_entity_poly.type
_entity_poly.pdbx_seq_one_letter_code
_entity_poly.pdbx_strand_id
1 'polypeptide(L)' 'MPDLAGCHGAGANPAEAIADAASAMREWAEARIAKHLPMPNPRTVANLLQSGEIDSARGDSAVTVRHR' A
#
# COMPACT_ATOMS: atom_id res chain seq x y z
N MET A 1 -1.73 -2.84 0.93
CA MET A 1 -1.04 -1.62 1.41
C MET A 1 -0.82 -1.74 2.91
N PRO A 2 0.43 -1.86 3.37
CA PRO A 2 0.74 -2.22 4.76
C PRO A 2 0.13 -1.29 5.82
N ASP A 3 0.09 0.02 5.54
CA ASP A 3 -0.42 1.01 6.48
C ASP A 3 -1.92 1.26 6.35
N LEU A 4 -2.55 0.71 5.30
CA LEU A 4 -3.94 0.96 4.96
C LEU A 4 -4.71 -0.36 5.07
N ALA A 5 -5.16 -0.69 6.28
CA ALA A 5 -5.87 -1.94 6.55
C ALA A 5 -7.04 -2.16 5.58
N GLY A 6 -7.07 -3.34 4.95
CA GLY A 6 -8.09 -3.71 3.95
C GLY A 6 -7.91 -3.08 2.57
N CYS A 7 -6.88 -2.27 2.34
CA CYS A 7 -6.57 -1.73 1.02
C CYS A 7 -5.59 -2.66 0.29
N HIS A 8 -6.07 -3.30 -0.77
CA HIS A 8 -5.29 -4.20 -1.62
C HIS A 8 -5.46 -3.79 -3.08
N GLY A 9 -4.42 -3.98 -3.86
CA GLY A 9 -4.49 -3.91 -5.32
C GLY A 9 -3.90 -5.18 -5.93
N ALA A 10 -4.32 -5.50 -7.14
CA ALA A 10 -3.92 -6.69 -7.88
C ALA A 10 -3.82 -6.41 -9.39
N GLY A 11 -3.13 -7.29 -10.11
CA GLY A 11 -2.99 -7.18 -11.56
C GLY A 11 -2.29 -8.41 -12.13
N ALA A 12 -2.40 -8.63 -13.44
CA ALA A 12 -1.73 -9.75 -14.10
C ALA A 12 -0.22 -9.54 -14.25
N ASN A 13 0.24 -8.30 -14.07
CA ASN A 13 1.65 -7.91 -14.09
C ASN A 13 1.92 -6.77 -13.07
N PRO A 14 3.20 -6.47 -12.77
CA PRO A 14 3.54 -5.46 -11.77
C PRO A 14 2.98 -4.06 -12.07
N ALA A 15 2.92 -3.65 -13.35
CA ALA A 15 2.44 -2.32 -13.70
C ALA A 15 0.93 -2.18 -13.42
N GLU A 16 0.15 -3.19 -13.78
CA GLU A 16 -1.27 -3.27 -13.44
C GLU A 16 -1.50 -3.30 -11.93
N ALA A 17 -0.74 -4.13 -11.22
CA ALA A 17 -0.87 -4.23 -9.77
C ALA A 17 -0.57 -2.89 -9.06
N ILE A 18 0.40 -2.12 -9.56
CA ILE A 18 0.72 -0.78 -9.04
C ILE A 18 -0.39 0.23 -9.35
N ALA A 19 -0.95 0.20 -10.57
CA ALA A 19 -2.03 1.10 -10.96
C ALA A 19 -3.30 0.83 -10.14
N ASP A 20 -3.66 -0.45 -9.97
CA ASP A 20 -4.80 -0.87 -9.17
C ASP A 20 -4.61 -0.52 -7.69
N ALA A 21 -3.42 -0.76 -7.14
CA ALA A 21 -3.01 -0.31 -5.82
C ALA A 21 -3.22 1.20 -5.61
N ALA A 22 -2.83 2.05 -6.57
CA ALA A 22 -3.00 3.49 -6.47
C ALA A 22 -4.49 3.91 -6.49
N SER A 23 -5.31 3.25 -7.31
CA SER A 23 -6.76 3.44 -7.33
C SER A 23 -7.41 3.04 -6.01
N ALA A 24 -7.08 1.86 -5.49
CA ALA A 24 -7.58 1.36 -4.22
C ALA A 24 -7.19 2.26 -3.04
N MET A 25 -5.97 2.83 -3.05
CA MET A 25 -5.55 3.82 -2.04
C MET A 25 -6.42 5.07 -2.06
N ARG A 26 -6.76 5.56 -3.25
CA ARG A 26 -7.61 6.75 -3.42
C ARG A 26 -9.03 6.48 -2.89
N GLU A 27 -9.65 5.40 -3.32
CA GLU A 27 -10.99 5.02 -2.86
C GLU A 27 -11.05 4.81 -1.34
N TRP A 28 -10.04 4.14 -0.79
CA TRP A 28 -9.93 3.92 0.65
C TRP A 28 -9.81 5.24 1.43
N ALA A 29 -9.04 6.22 0.91
CA ALA A 29 -8.90 7.53 1.53
C ALA A 29 -10.22 8.32 1.46
N GLU A 30 -10.88 8.34 0.30
CA GLU A 30 -12.19 8.97 0.10
C GLU A 30 -13.24 8.41 1.07
N ALA A 31 -13.31 7.08 1.21
CA ALA A 31 -14.22 6.41 2.14
C ALA A 31 -13.97 6.78 3.62
N ARG A 32 -12.71 7.00 4.02
CA ARG A 32 -12.37 7.44 5.37
C ARG A 32 -12.68 8.91 5.61
N ILE A 33 -12.37 9.77 4.64
CA ILE A 33 -12.69 11.20 4.69
C ILE A 33 -14.21 11.38 4.84
N ALA A 34 -15.01 10.67 4.04
CA ALA A 34 -16.47 10.72 4.13
C ALA A 34 -17.03 10.29 5.50
N LYS A 35 -16.29 9.46 6.24
CA LYS A 35 -16.65 8.96 7.57
C LYS A 35 -15.98 9.74 8.71
N HIS A 36 -15.23 10.80 8.41
CA HIS A 36 -14.41 11.53 9.39
C HIS A 36 -13.47 10.64 10.21
N LEU A 37 -12.94 9.57 9.59
CA LEU A 37 -12.00 8.67 10.25
C LEU A 37 -10.56 9.20 10.12
N PRO A 38 -9.69 8.94 11.12
CA PRO A 38 -8.30 9.38 11.06
C PRO A 38 -7.54 8.69 9.93
N MET A 39 -6.66 9.46 9.29
CA MET A 39 -5.68 8.92 8.34
C MET A 39 -4.47 8.39 9.12
N PRO A 40 -4.02 7.15 8.86
CA PRO A 40 -2.84 6.61 9.50
C PRO A 40 -1.58 7.33 9.00
N ASN A 41 -0.58 7.43 9.86
CA ASN A 41 0.72 7.99 9.48
C ASN A 41 1.49 6.96 8.64
N PRO A 42 1.96 7.30 7.42
CA PRO A 42 2.71 6.36 6.59
C PRO A 42 4.04 5.98 7.25
N ARG A 43 4.39 4.68 7.23
CA ARG A 43 5.71 4.19 7.61
C ARG A 43 6.71 4.41 6.47
N THR A 44 7.97 4.60 6.82
CA THR A 44 9.04 4.56 5.82
C THR A 44 9.24 3.14 5.32
N VAL A 45 9.76 2.99 4.10
CA VAL A 45 10.11 1.68 3.52
C VAL A 45 11.12 0.94 4.40
N ALA A 46 12.08 1.66 4.99
CA ALA A 46 13.04 1.08 5.92
C ALA A 46 12.36 0.46 7.15
N ASN A 47 11.39 1.16 7.75
CA ASN A 47 10.64 0.64 8.90
C ASN A 47 9.79 -0.58 8.52
N LEU A 48 9.24 -0.61 7.31
CA LEU A 48 8.47 -1.75 6.79
C LEU A 48 9.35 -2.98 6.56
N LEU A 49 10.54 -2.80 5.99
CA LEU A 49 11.47 -3.91 5.79
C LEU A 49 12.00 -4.46 7.13
N GLN A 50 12.17 -3.60 8.13
CA GLN A 50 12.61 -4.01 9.46
C GLN A 50 11.51 -4.75 10.26
N SER A 51 10.23 -4.57 9.94
CA SER A 51 9.14 -5.21 10.69
C SER A 51 8.97 -6.70 10.41
N GLY A 52 9.63 -7.24 9.38
CA GLY A 52 9.48 -8.64 8.95
C GLY A 52 8.10 -8.96 8.37
N GLU A 53 7.29 -7.94 8.05
CA GLU A 53 5.97 -8.08 7.42
C GLU A 53 6.08 -8.50 5.94
N ILE A 54 7.22 -8.21 5.31
CA ILE A 54 7.54 -8.57 3.93
C ILE A 54 8.55 -9.72 3.97
N ASP A 55 8.14 -10.92 3.56
CA ASP A 55 8.99 -12.10 3.57
C ASP A 55 9.61 -12.33 2.18
N SER A 56 10.80 -11.75 1.97
CA SER A 56 11.54 -11.91 0.72
C SER A 56 11.93 -13.37 0.44
N ALA A 57 12.06 -14.22 1.46
CA ALA A 57 12.37 -15.64 1.26
C ALA A 57 11.15 -16.43 0.75
N ARG A 58 9.94 -15.94 1.00
CA ARG A 58 8.69 -16.48 0.44
C ARG A 58 8.28 -15.84 -0.89
N GLY A 59 9.11 -14.94 -1.43
CA GLY A 59 8.91 -14.28 -2.71
C GLY A 59 8.23 -12.92 -2.62
N ASP A 60 8.00 -12.38 -1.42
CA ASP A 60 7.41 -11.05 -1.28
C ASP A 60 8.41 -9.97 -1.74
N SER A 61 7.88 -8.95 -2.43
CA SER A 61 8.65 -7.79 -2.87
C SER A 61 7.96 -6.50 -2.45
N ALA A 62 8.74 -5.56 -1.91
CA ALA A 62 8.26 -4.23 -1.58
C ALA A 62 8.69 -3.21 -2.65
N VAL A 63 7.74 -2.42 -3.14
CA VAL A 63 7.96 -1.37 -4.14
C VAL A 63 7.55 0.00 -3.59
N THR A 64 8.33 1.03 -3.93
CA THR A 64 8.02 2.42 -3.59
C THR A 64 7.65 3.18 -4.85
N VAL A 65 6.43 3.72 -4.90
CA VAL A 65 6.00 4.60 -5.99
C VAL A 65 6.33 6.03 -5.60
N ARG A 66 7.16 6.72 -6.40
CA ARG A 66 7.52 8.12 -6.20
C ARG A 66 7.02 8.91 -7.41
N HIS A 67 6.18 9.91 -7.17
CA HIS A 67 5.90 10.93 -8.17
C HIS A 67 7.09 11.92 -8.19
N ARG A 68 7.59 12.24 -9.39
CA ARG A 68 8.54 13.35 -9.59
C ARG A 68 7.81 14.67 -9.58
#